data_AF-A0A6M8VVI4-F1
#
_entry.id   AF-A0A6M8VVI4-F1
#
_cell.length_a   1.000
_cell.length_b   1.000
_cell.length_c   1.000
_cell.angle_alpha   90.00
_cell.angle_beta   90.00
_cell.angle_gamma   90.00
#
_symmetry.space_group_name_H-M   'P 1'
#
loop_
_entity.id
_entity.type
_entity.pdbx_description
1 polymer ?
#
loop_
_entity_poly.entity_id
_entity_poly.type
_entity_poly.pdbx_seq_one_letter_code
_entity_poly.pdbx_strand_id
1 'polypeptide(L)'
;MPDNKKNDSSLKQAFIATLCKHPKASDYQQDAFRSADIMGLYKKLKEAGETLSKEDFLGADKSGEYFLGSSRAWDNFHHIVEILRDNGEEFTADDFLTVKEGSYYQRPLIESVVSHDKVDKLFSADVWKGRFEEMENLWYYIPPNKRGQLAQDEDGRVPLKLKREVLELDEQTPLREESLKKIGVDYKAIPDMFSKRGTFDAFLQTLYENNTPLKKEDLLFVNKDGDTMFHNAAAWQYYDKIVDSLQQTGQSFGIEELTFKRGRKPSILERAAQHKMLHKVFEPRFWIGQVDEMVGLWDNLPPAQKVLSGRNSFDTVVADVENMTYRSHVSLNEDMTASSLTTPIVANDGKQSKVLPIGLRDTWDNMDIVREKLQSKKDDLKVAHLRQTSGALENTVLMVAAEAGQFDKVLDIVRSDSDTLQVQDFLKPNKNGVSLLDVLIEKRQLKKAFAPEIWAGRLREMHILWNNVQNRDRGQVDFQKVVSQVNQMTVRQKLRRPGRKM
;
A
#
# COMPACT_ATOMS: atom_id res chain seq x y z
N MET A 1 30.01 -18.28 -49.04
CA MET A 1 28.90 -18.86 -48.25
C MET A 1 28.06 -17.70 -47.74
N PRO A 2 26.86 -17.47 -48.30
CA PRO A 2 25.92 -16.54 -47.74
C PRO A 2 25.02 -17.25 -46.71
N ASP A 3 24.89 -16.63 -45.54
CA ASP A 3 24.13 -17.11 -44.39
C ASP A 3 22.66 -17.39 -44.72
N ASN A 4 22.22 -18.58 -44.34
CA ASN A 4 20.91 -19.17 -44.63
C ASN A 4 19.80 -18.68 -43.68
N LYS A 5 19.83 -17.41 -43.24
CA LYS A 5 18.91 -16.85 -42.21
C LYS A 5 17.45 -16.65 -42.67
N LYS A 6 17.11 -16.94 -43.93
CA LYS A 6 15.73 -16.80 -44.45
C LYS A 6 14.86 -18.05 -44.31
N ASN A 7 15.44 -19.22 -44.02
CA ASN A 7 14.67 -20.47 -43.91
C ASN A 7 14.20 -20.81 -42.48
N ASP A 8 14.90 -20.35 -41.44
CA ASP A 8 14.66 -20.70 -40.03
C ASP A 8 13.30 -20.24 -39.49
N SER A 9 12.87 -19.02 -39.85
CA SER A 9 11.57 -18.48 -39.44
C SER A 9 10.38 -19.27 -40.04
N SER A 10 10.56 -19.92 -41.19
CA SER A 10 9.48 -20.68 -41.85
C SER A 10 9.20 -22.01 -41.16
N LEU A 11 10.24 -22.66 -40.61
CA LEU A 11 10.14 -24.00 -40.03
C LEU A 11 9.50 -23.95 -38.63
N LYS A 12 9.85 -22.95 -37.81
CA LYS A 12 9.18 -22.67 -36.53
C LYS A 12 7.70 -22.36 -36.72
N GLN A 13 7.39 -21.45 -37.64
CA GLN A 13 5.99 -21.09 -37.93
C GLN A 13 5.19 -22.28 -38.46
N ALA A 14 5.79 -23.14 -39.30
CA ALA A 14 5.15 -24.37 -39.77
C ALA A 14 4.87 -25.36 -38.65
N PHE A 15 5.83 -25.57 -37.75
CA PHE A 15 5.64 -26.41 -36.57
C PHE A 15 4.53 -25.85 -35.67
N ILE A 16 4.58 -24.57 -35.32
CA ILE A 16 3.60 -23.90 -34.45
C ILE A 16 2.21 -23.94 -35.07
N ALA A 17 2.08 -23.64 -36.37
CA ALA A 17 0.80 -23.72 -37.07
C ALA A 17 0.24 -25.15 -37.07
N THR A 18 1.10 -26.17 -37.20
CA THR A 18 0.70 -27.58 -37.14
C THR A 18 0.28 -28.00 -35.73
N LEU A 19 1.08 -27.67 -34.71
CA LEU A 19 0.79 -27.94 -33.31
C LEU A 19 -0.49 -27.24 -32.85
N CYS A 20 -0.70 -25.99 -33.24
CA CYS A 20 -1.93 -25.24 -32.95
C CYS A 20 -3.11 -25.62 -33.86
N LYS A 21 -2.91 -26.54 -34.82
CA LYS A 21 -3.87 -26.92 -35.88
C LYS A 21 -4.53 -25.69 -36.52
N HIS A 22 -3.72 -24.67 -36.80
CA HIS A 22 -4.15 -23.39 -37.33
C HIS A 22 -4.94 -23.58 -38.64
N PRO A 23 -6.03 -22.84 -38.90
CA PRO A 23 -6.83 -23.01 -40.13
C PRO A 23 -6.02 -22.90 -41.42
N LYS A 24 -4.94 -22.11 -41.39
CA LYS A 24 -3.99 -21.91 -42.50
C LYS A 24 -2.72 -22.76 -42.39
N ALA A 25 -2.71 -23.81 -41.57
CA ALA A 25 -1.51 -24.64 -41.40
C ALA A 25 -0.97 -25.20 -42.73
N SER A 26 -1.85 -25.46 -43.72
CA SER A 26 -1.48 -25.84 -45.10
C SER A 26 -0.57 -24.82 -45.80
N ASP A 27 -0.71 -23.53 -45.49
CA ASP A 27 0.07 -22.44 -46.10
C ASP A 27 1.51 -22.40 -45.56
N TYR A 28 1.74 -23.09 -44.45
CA TYR A 28 3.05 -23.27 -43.81
C TYR A 28 3.62 -24.68 -44.00
N GLN A 29 2.84 -25.62 -44.54
CA GLN A 29 3.28 -27.01 -44.73
C GLN A 29 4.35 -27.11 -45.80
N GLN A 30 5.61 -27.25 -45.37
CA GLN A 30 6.58 -28.07 -46.11
C GLN A 30 6.20 -29.54 -45.90
N ASP A 31 6.45 -30.41 -46.88
CA ASP A 31 6.08 -31.86 -46.88
C ASP A 31 6.53 -32.66 -45.63
N ALA A 32 7.39 -32.08 -44.78
CA ALA A 32 7.97 -32.67 -43.58
C ALA A 32 7.02 -32.83 -42.36
N PHE A 33 5.87 -32.14 -42.30
CA PHE A 33 5.04 -32.05 -41.08
C PHE A 33 3.73 -32.86 -41.10
N ARG A 34 3.62 -33.89 -41.96
CA ARG A 34 2.41 -34.74 -42.06
C ARG A 34 2.29 -35.84 -40.97
N SER A 35 3.15 -35.90 -39.96
CA SER A 35 3.17 -36.99 -38.98
C SER A 35 2.30 -36.74 -37.74
N ALA A 36 1.77 -37.81 -37.17
CA ALA A 36 0.99 -37.82 -35.92
C ALA A 36 1.83 -37.66 -34.64
N ASP A 37 3.16 -37.59 -34.76
CA ASP A 37 4.09 -37.48 -33.63
C ASP A 37 4.71 -36.07 -33.56
N ILE A 38 3.98 -35.17 -32.91
CA ILE A 38 4.34 -33.76 -32.75
C ILE A 38 5.58 -33.60 -31.86
N MET A 39 5.71 -34.39 -30.80
CA MET A 39 6.85 -34.32 -29.89
C MET A 39 8.12 -34.88 -30.54
N GLY A 40 8.01 -35.91 -31.38
CA GLY A 40 9.12 -36.38 -32.21
C GLY A 40 9.61 -35.34 -33.22
N LEU A 41 8.71 -34.49 -33.75
CA LEU A 41 9.09 -33.35 -34.60
C LEU A 41 9.78 -32.24 -33.82
N TYR A 42 9.29 -31.91 -32.62
CA TYR A 42 9.95 -30.95 -31.73
C TYR A 42 11.38 -31.40 -31.39
N LYS A 43 11.59 -32.69 -31.10
CA LYS A 43 12.94 -33.23 -30.83
C LYS A 43 13.90 -33.01 -32.00
N LYS A 44 13.45 -33.24 -33.24
CA LYS A 44 14.26 -32.98 -34.45
C LYS A 44 14.55 -31.49 -34.65
N LEU A 45 13.60 -30.63 -34.33
CA LEU A 45 13.77 -29.17 -34.38
C LEU A 45 14.83 -28.73 -33.36
N LYS A 46 14.81 -29.29 -32.15
CA LYS A 46 15.82 -29.07 -31.10
C LYS A 46 17.20 -29.59 -31.50
N GLU A 47 17.28 -30.78 -32.11
CA GLU A 47 18.52 -31.36 -32.67
C GLU A 47 19.12 -30.50 -33.80
N ALA A 48 18.29 -29.76 -34.53
CA ALA A 48 18.72 -28.79 -35.54
C ALA A 48 19.21 -27.45 -34.95
N GLY A 49 19.22 -27.29 -33.63
CA GLY A 49 19.65 -26.08 -32.93
C GLY A 49 18.59 -25.00 -32.82
N GLU A 50 17.33 -25.30 -33.17
CA GLU A 50 16.23 -24.36 -33.07
C GLU A 50 15.52 -24.47 -31.72
N THR A 51 15.28 -23.32 -31.09
CA THR A 51 14.52 -23.22 -29.83
C THR A 51 13.21 -22.49 -30.04
N LEU A 52 12.16 -22.97 -29.40
CA LEU A 52 10.84 -22.33 -29.38
C LEU A 52 10.66 -21.58 -28.07
N SER A 53 10.38 -20.29 -28.18
CA SER A 53 10.09 -19.38 -27.08
C SER A 53 8.58 -19.15 -26.94
N LYS A 54 8.15 -18.60 -25.82
CA LYS A 54 6.75 -18.23 -25.59
C LYS A 54 6.27 -17.18 -26.59
N GLU A 55 7.13 -16.25 -27.02
CA GLU A 55 6.78 -15.22 -28.00
C GLU A 55 6.45 -15.83 -29.37
N ASP A 56 7.04 -16.98 -29.71
CA ASP A 56 6.70 -17.69 -30.94
C ASP A 56 5.24 -18.18 -30.93
N PHE A 57 4.72 -18.60 -29.76
CA PHE A 57 3.33 -19.05 -29.59
C PHE A 57 2.34 -17.90 -29.36
N LEU A 58 2.80 -16.81 -28.74
CA LEU A 58 2.01 -15.58 -28.52
C LEU A 58 1.93 -14.72 -29.79
N GLY A 59 2.76 -15.01 -30.79
CA GLY A 59 2.78 -14.35 -32.08
C GLY A 59 1.47 -14.51 -32.86
N ALA A 60 1.26 -13.59 -33.79
CA ALA A 60 0.19 -13.65 -34.76
C ALA A 60 0.72 -14.17 -36.11
N ASP A 61 -0.16 -14.82 -36.87
CA ASP A 61 0.10 -15.26 -38.22
C ASP A 61 0.14 -14.07 -39.21
N LYS A 62 0.36 -14.33 -40.51
CA LYS A 62 0.44 -13.27 -41.53
C LYS A 62 -0.87 -12.49 -41.72
N SER A 63 -1.99 -13.00 -41.22
CA SER A 63 -3.29 -12.33 -41.20
C SER A 63 -3.61 -11.61 -39.87
N GLY A 64 -2.72 -11.68 -38.89
CA GLY A 64 -2.95 -11.09 -37.57
C GLY A 64 -3.81 -11.96 -36.64
N GLU A 65 -4.00 -13.26 -36.93
CA GLU A 65 -4.67 -14.20 -36.02
C GLU A 65 -3.64 -14.88 -35.10
N TYR A 66 -3.98 -15.02 -33.80
CA TYR A 66 -3.11 -15.71 -32.85
C TYR A 66 -3.04 -17.20 -33.12
N PHE A 67 -1.84 -17.78 -33.00
CA PHE A 67 -1.69 -19.24 -33.02
C PHE A 67 -2.48 -19.90 -31.88
N LEU A 68 -2.47 -19.31 -30.68
CA LEU A 68 -3.30 -19.72 -29.52
C LEU A 68 -4.75 -19.18 -29.58
N GLY A 69 -5.18 -18.63 -30.71
CA GLY A 69 -6.51 -18.05 -30.89
C GLY A 69 -7.60 -19.06 -31.22
N SER A 70 -7.25 -20.31 -31.55
CA SER A 70 -8.21 -21.33 -32.02
C SER A 70 -8.55 -22.37 -30.96
N SER A 71 -9.77 -22.92 -30.99
CA SER A 71 -10.18 -24.04 -30.11
C SER A 71 -9.22 -25.23 -30.15
N ARG A 72 -8.63 -25.53 -31.31
CA ARG A 72 -7.78 -26.70 -31.50
C ARG A 72 -6.38 -26.51 -30.92
N ALA A 73 -5.91 -25.25 -30.85
CA ALA A 73 -4.66 -24.93 -30.18
C ALA A 73 -4.75 -25.27 -28.68
N TRP A 74 -5.89 -24.98 -28.06
CA TRP A 74 -6.14 -25.32 -26.65
C TRP A 74 -6.16 -26.82 -26.37
N ASP A 75 -6.62 -27.66 -27.32
CA ASP A 75 -6.57 -29.11 -27.17
C ASP A 75 -5.12 -29.64 -27.05
N ASN A 76 -4.16 -28.98 -27.71
CA ASN A 76 -2.75 -29.33 -27.68
C ASN A 76 -1.92 -28.43 -26.74
N PHE A 77 -2.57 -27.61 -25.91
CA PHE A 77 -1.88 -26.61 -25.09
C PHE A 77 -0.86 -27.22 -24.11
N HIS A 78 -1.15 -28.42 -23.59
CA HIS A 78 -0.24 -29.15 -22.71
C HIS A 78 1.12 -29.44 -23.38
N HIS A 79 1.15 -29.77 -24.68
CA HIS A 79 2.40 -29.95 -25.43
C HIS A 79 3.17 -28.63 -25.58
N ILE A 80 2.45 -27.51 -25.74
CA ILE A 80 3.08 -26.18 -25.81
C ILE A 80 3.76 -25.87 -24.47
N VAL A 81 3.08 -26.13 -23.35
CA VAL A 81 3.62 -25.94 -22.00
C VAL A 81 4.84 -26.84 -21.76
N GLU A 82 4.77 -28.11 -22.20
CA GLU A 82 5.90 -29.05 -22.12
C GLU A 82 7.12 -28.55 -22.91
N ILE A 83 6.91 -28.08 -24.15
CA ILE A 83 7.96 -27.51 -25.01
C ILE A 83 8.62 -26.27 -24.38
N LEU A 84 7.82 -25.38 -23.78
CA LEU A 84 8.35 -24.19 -23.13
C LEU A 84 9.16 -24.55 -21.89
N ARG A 85 8.64 -25.45 -21.06
CA ARG A 85 9.34 -25.94 -19.86
C ARG A 85 10.67 -26.60 -20.22
N ASP A 86 10.70 -27.41 -21.28
CA ASP A 86 11.91 -28.04 -21.84
C ASP A 86 12.96 -27.03 -22.35
N ASN A 87 12.55 -25.78 -22.58
CA ASN A 87 13.40 -24.67 -22.98
C ASN A 87 13.65 -23.66 -21.84
N GLY A 88 13.15 -23.93 -20.63
CA GLY A 88 13.30 -23.03 -19.47
C GLY A 88 12.40 -21.79 -19.49
N GLU A 89 11.30 -21.83 -20.25
CA GLU A 89 10.29 -20.77 -20.31
C GLU A 89 8.94 -21.24 -19.78
N GLU A 90 8.14 -20.30 -19.27
CA GLU A 90 6.78 -20.57 -18.79
C GLU A 90 5.84 -19.41 -19.16
N PHE A 91 4.56 -19.71 -19.31
CA PHE A 91 3.53 -18.67 -19.45
C PHE A 91 3.28 -18.00 -18.10
N THR A 92 3.13 -16.68 -18.14
CA THR A 92 2.72 -15.83 -17.00
C THR A 92 1.25 -15.42 -17.14
N ALA A 93 0.61 -14.98 -16.07
CA ALA A 93 -0.75 -14.43 -16.12
C ALA A 93 -0.84 -13.24 -17.09
N ASP A 94 0.18 -12.39 -17.13
CA ASP A 94 0.23 -11.22 -18.02
C ASP A 94 0.22 -11.61 -19.50
N ASP A 95 0.80 -12.78 -19.86
CA ASP A 95 0.77 -13.29 -21.23
C ASP A 95 -0.69 -13.56 -21.70
N PHE A 96 -1.60 -13.86 -20.79
CA PHE A 96 -3.02 -14.09 -21.10
C PHE A 96 -3.91 -12.85 -20.98
N LEU A 97 -3.47 -11.84 -20.22
CA LEU A 97 -4.21 -10.61 -19.95
C LEU A 97 -3.86 -9.48 -20.93
N THR A 98 -2.66 -9.53 -21.52
CA THR A 98 -2.18 -8.50 -22.44
C THR A 98 -2.74 -8.72 -23.85
N VAL A 99 -3.21 -7.64 -24.48
CA VAL A 99 -3.50 -7.63 -25.92
C VAL A 99 -2.18 -7.41 -26.66
N LYS A 100 -1.69 -8.43 -27.38
CA LYS A 100 -0.45 -8.28 -28.17
C LYS A 100 -0.69 -7.43 -29.41
N GLU A 101 0.31 -6.63 -29.75
CA GLU A 101 0.32 -5.74 -30.90
C GLU A 101 0.20 -6.55 -32.22
N GLY A 102 -0.60 -6.09 -33.17
CA GLY A 102 -0.83 -6.78 -34.45
C GLY A 102 -1.97 -7.81 -34.47
N SER A 103 -2.65 -8.04 -33.34
CA SER A 103 -3.86 -8.87 -33.30
C SER A 103 -5.06 -8.21 -33.95
N TYR A 104 -5.70 -8.90 -34.90
CA TYR A 104 -6.90 -8.41 -35.59
C TYR A 104 -8.09 -8.21 -34.64
N TYR A 105 -8.25 -9.11 -33.66
CA TYR A 105 -9.40 -9.09 -32.75
C TYR A 105 -9.21 -8.15 -31.55
N GLN A 106 -7.99 -7.65 -31.29
CA GLN A 106 -7.63 -6.81 -30.14
C GLN A 106 -8.15 -7.35 -28.79
N ARG A 107 -8.16 -8.68 -28.63
CA ARG A 107 -8.65 -9.35 -27.41
C ARG A 107 -7.52 -10.12 -26.74
N PRO A 108 -7.50 -10.15 -25.39
CA PRO A 108 -6.53 -10.93 -24.65
C PRO A 108 -6.80 -12.44 -24.79
N LEU A 109 -5.76 -13.27 -24.70
CA LEU A 109 -5.88 -14.72 -24.90
C LEU A 109 -6.81 -15.40 -23.90
N ILE A 110 -6.98 -14.82 -22.71
CA ILE A 110 -7.95 -15.31 -21.71
C ILE A 110 -9.39 -15.34 -22.26
N GLU A 111 -9.76 -14.44 -23.17
CA GLU A 111 -11.07 -14.46 -23.81
C GLU A 111 -11.21 -15.61 -24.80
N SER A 112 -10.12 -16.00 -25.47
CA SER A 112 -10.09 -17.16 -26.39
C SER A 112 -10.33 -18.47 -25.63
N VAL A 113 -9.69 -18.65 -24.47
CA VAL A 113 -9.94 -19.81 -23.59
C VAL A 113 -11.41 -19.95 -23.26
N VAL A 114 -12.02 -18.82 -22.89
CA VAL A 114 -13.41 -18.75 -22.46
C VAL A 114 -14.37 -18.97 -23.62
N SER A 115 -14.13 -18.36 -24.78
CA SER A 115 -15.01 -18.51 -25.95
C SER A 115 -15.02 -19.92 -26.53
N HIS A 116 -13.96 -20.69 -26.30
CA HIS A 116 -13.82 -22.06 -26.78
C HIS A 116 -14.15 -23.13 -25.72
N ASP A 117 -14.57 -22.73 -24.52
CA ASP A 117 -14.85 -23.64 -23.39
C ASP A 117 -13.65 -24.54 -23.04
N LYS A 118 -12.46 -23.92 -22.91
CA LYS A 118 -11.18 -24.60 -22.65
C LYS A 118 -10.51 -24.15 -21.36
N VAL A 119 -11.30 -23.65 -20.40
CA VAL A 119 -10.81 -23.19 -19.09
C VAL A 119 -10.03 -24.30 -18.39
N ASP A 120 -10.42 -25.57 -18.54
CA ASP A 120 -9.73 -26.73 -17.99
C ASP A 120 -8.30 -26.93 -18.52
N LYS A 121 -8.01 -26.45 -19.72
CA LYS A 121 -6.67 -26.53 -20.31
C LYS A 121 -5.72 -25.50 -19.73
N LEU A 122 -6.22 -24.29 -19.48
CA LEU A 122 -5.44 -23.21 -18.87
C LEU A 122 -5.25 -23.45 -17.36
N PHE A 123 -6.29 -23.90 -16.66
CA PHE A 123 -6.26 -24.09 -15.21
C PHE A 123 -5.98 -25.55 -14.85
N SER A 124 -4.71 -25.93 -15.01
CA SER A 124 -4.19 -27.24 -14.63
C SER A 124 -2.86 -27.10 -13.87
N ALA A 125 -2.52 -28.12 -13.08
CA ALA A 125 -1.27 -28.14 -12.32
C ALA A 125 -0.03 -28.06 -13.22
N ASP A 126 -0.07 -28.67 -14.40
CA ASP A 126 1.04 -28.61 -15.35
C ASP A 126 1.39 -27.18 -15.80
N VAL A 127 0.40 -26.29 -15.88
CA VAL A 127 0.65 -24.91 -16.30
C VAL A 127 1.21 -24.08 -15.14
N TRP A 128 0.68 -24.27 -13.93
CA TRP A 128 0.84 -23.32 -12.82
C TRP A 128 1.63 -23.84 -11.64
N LYS A 129 2.22 -25.03 -11.73
CA LYS A 129 2.96 -25.68 -10.64
C LYS A 129 3.87 -24.69 -9.87
N GLY A 130 3.67 -24.58 -8.56
CA GLY A 130 4.39 -23.65 -7.68
C GLY A 130 3.96 -22.17 -7.77
N ARG A 131 2.98 -21.83 -8.61
CA ARG A 131 2.55 -20.45 -8.94
C ARG A 131 1.05 -20.24 -8.71
N PHE A 132 0.54 -20.76 -7.58
CA PHE A 132 -0.88 -20.73 -7.26
C PHE A 132 -1.49 -19.32 -7.23
N GLU A 133 -0.80 -18.34 -6.63
CA GLU A 133 -1.35 -16.98 -6.52
C GLU A 133 -1.54 -16.29 -7.87
N GLU A 134 -0.61 -16.53 -8.80
CA GLU A 134 -0.67 -16.04 -10.18
C GLU A 134 -1.85 -16.66 -10.93
N MET A 135 -1.99 -17.99 -10.83
CA MET A 135 -3.12 -18.72 -11.40
C MET A 135 -4.45 -18.25 -10.80
N GLU A 136 -4.55 -18.17 -9.48
CA GLU A 136 -5.77 -17.77 -8.79
C GLU A 136 -6.18 -16.36 -9.19
N ASN A 137 -5.23 -15.43 -9.30
CA ASN A 137 -5.53 -14.09 -9.79
C ASN A 137 -6.12 -14.13 -11.21
N LEU A 138 -5.54 -14.93 -12.11
CA LEU A 138 -6.04 -15.12 -13.48
C LEU A 138 -7.44 -15.74 -13.52
N TRP A 139 -7.73 -16.70 -12.64
CA TRP A 139 -9.06 -17.34 -12.50
C TRP A 139 -10.16 -16.31 -12.26
N TYR A 140 -9.90 -15.32 -11.41
CA TYR A 140 -10.85 -14.27 -11.08
C TYR A 140 -11.01 -13.18 -12.16
N TYR A 141 -10.23 -13.22 -13.25
CA TYR A 141 -10.54 -12.42 -14.46
C TYR A 141 -11.66 -13.03 -15.31
N ILE A 142 -11.91 -14.34 -15.19
CA ILE A 142 -13.01 -15.02 -15.88
C ILE A 142 -14.28 -14.85 -15.05
N PRO A 143 -15.40 -14.37 -15.63
CA PRO A 143 -16.67 -14.30 -14.91
C PRO A 143 -17.13 -15.69 -14.42
N PRO A 144 -17.76 -15.82 -13.23
CA PRO A 144 -18.10 -17.12 -12.65
C PRO A 144 -18.92 -18.02 -13.57
N ASN A 145 -19.87 -17.46 -14.31
CA ASN A 145 -20.72 -18.18 -15.26
C ASN A 145 -19.99 -18.67 -16.52
N LYS A 146 -18.72 -18.32 -16.70
CA LYS A 146 -17.88 -18.68 -17.84
C LYS A 146 -16.69 -19.58 -17.47
N ARG A 147 -16.59 -20.01 -16.22
CA ARG A 147 -15.50 -20.88 -15.73
C ARG A 147 -15.73 -22.37 -16.02
N GLY A 148 -16.83 -22.70 -16.71
CA GLY A 148 -17.14 -24.06 -17.14
C GLY A 148 -17.37 -25.02 -15.97
N GLN A 149 -17.11 -26.31 -16.21
CA GLN A 149 -17.36 -27.39 -15.25
C GLN A 149 -16.44 -27.33 -14.02
N LEU A 150 -15.20 -26.85 -14.16
CA LEU A 150 -14.26 -26.73 -13.05
C LEU A 150 -14.80 -25.89 -11.89
N ALA A 151 -15.71 -24.96 -12.15
CA ALA A 151 -16.28 -24.08 -11.13
C ALA A 151 -17.48 -24.67 -10.38
N GLN A 152 -18.04 -25.83 -10.78
CA GLN A 152 -19.34 -26.28 -10.27
C GLN A 152 -19.30 -26.65 -8.78
N ASP A 153 -18.30 -27.43 -8.35
CA ASP A 153 -18.23 -27.95 -6.98
C ASP A 153 -17.85 -26.87 -5.94
N GLU A 154 -17.14 -25.84 -6.37
CA GLU A 154 -16.65 -24.76 -5.50
C GLU A 154 -17.40 -23.43 -5.67
N ASP A 155 -18.62 -23.45 -6.25
CA ASP A 155 -19.45 -22.26 -6.46
C ASP A 155 -18.66 -21.14 -7.15
N GLY A 156 -18.00 -21.46 -8.27
CA GLY A 156 -17.18 -20.52 -9.01
C GLY A 156 -15.74 -20.37 -8.50
N ARG A 157 -15.40 -20.77 -7.28
CA ARG A 157 -14.02 -20.62 -6.76
C ARG A 157 -13.07 -21.67 -7.37
N VAL A 158 -11.77 -21.50 -7.14
CA VAL A 158 -10.77 -22.48 -7.58
C VAL A 158 -11.02 -23.82 -6.87
N PRO A 159 -11.07 -24.95 -7.59
CA PRO A 159 -11.17 -26.29 -7.00
C PRO A 159 -10.07 -26.55 -5.96
N LEU A 160 -10.44 -27.06 -4.78
CA LEU A 160 -9.46 -27.39 -3.74
C LEU A 160 -8.46 -28.44 -4.23
N LYS A 161 -8.91 -29.41 -5.05
CA LYS A 161 -8.03 -30.41 -5.67
C LYS A 161 -6.96 -29.74 -6.55
N LEU A 162 -7.36 -28.81 -7.42
CA LEU A 162 -6.42 -28.06 -8.26
C LEU A 162 -5.46 -27.21 -7.42
N LYS A 163 -5.96 -26.55 -6.37
CA LYS A 163 -5.11 -25.79 -5.42
C LYS A 163 -4.02 -26.67 -4.81
N ARG A 164 -4.35 -27.89 -4.36
CA ARG A 164 -3.36 -28.84 -3.81
C ARG A 164 -2.32 -29.25 -4.85
N GLU A 165 -2.76 -29.62 -6.05
CA GLU A 165 -1.86 -30.07 -7.12
C GLU A 165 -0.90 -28.95 -7.54
N VAL A 166 -1.38 -27.71 -7.63
CA VAL A 166 -0.57 -26.54 -7.99
C VAL A 166 0.42 -26.17 -6.87
N LEU A 167 0.02 -26.28 -5.60
CA LEU A 167 0.87 -26.01 -4.44
C LEU A 167 1.83 -27.16 -4.09
N GLU A 168 1.78 -28.29 -4.80
CA GLU A 168 2.56 -29.49 -4.52
C GLU A 168 2.40 -30.01 -3.08
N LEU A 169 1.22 -29.84 -2.51
CA LEU A 169 0.96 -30.29 -1.14
C LEU A 169 0.69 -31.79 -1.13
N ASP A 170 1.38 -32.51 -0.25
CA ASP A 170 1.04 -33.90 0.07
C ASP A 170 -0.36 -34.00 0.67
N GLU A 171 -0.97 -35.19 0.69
CA GLU A 171 -2.32 -35.39 1.26
C GLU A 171 -2.38 -35.11 2.77
N GLN A 172 -1.23 -35.06 3.46
CA GLN A 172 -1.16 -34.91 4.91
C GLN A 172 -1.13 -33.45 5.35
N THR A 173 -0.67 -32.53 4.49
CA THR A 173 -0.61 -31.09 4.74
C THR A 173 -2.02 -30.51 4.58
N PRO A 174 -2.68 -30.08 5.67
CA PRO A 174 -4.05 -29.62 5.59
C PRO A 174 -4.08 -28.22 4.99
N LEU A 175 -5.00 -28.00 4.04
CA LEU A 175 -5.35 -26.65 3.61
C LEU A 175 -6.05 -25.90 4.75
N ARG A 176 -5.99 -24.56 4.73
CA ARG A 176 -6.73 -23.74 5.72
C ARG A 176 -8.23 -24.00 5.61
N GLU A 177 -8.75 -24.11 4.39
CA GLU A 177 -10.15 -24.45 4.09
C GLU A 177 -10.58 -25.77 4.74
N GLU A 178 -9.72 -26.79 4.67
CA GLU A 178 -9.98 -28.11 5.26
C GLU A 178 -9.91 -28.06 6.80
N SER A 179 -8.97 -27.28 7.33
CA SER A 179 -8.83 -27.07 8.78
C SER A 179 -10.06 -26.37 9.35
N LEU A 180 -10.59 -25.37 8.66
CA LEU A 180 -11.84 -24.68 9.02
C LEU A 180 -13.05 -25.62 8.90
N LYS A 181 -13.10 -26.43 7.84
CA LYS A 181 -14.19 -27.40 7.66
C LYS A 181 -14.24 -28.43 8.80
N LYS A 182 -13.09 -28.87 9.33
CA LYS A 182 -13.01 -29.82 10.47
C LYS A 182 -13.66 -29.28 11.75
N ILE A 183 -13.68 -27.95 11.94
CA ILE A 183 -14.30 -27.29 13.08
C ILE A 183 -15.72 -26.77 12.76
N GLY A 184 -16.30 -27.20 11.64
CA GLY A 184 -17.66 -26.83 11.23
C GLY A 184 -17.79 -25.47 10.54
N VAL A 185 -16.68 -24.83 10.16
CA VAL A 185 -16.69 -23.57 9.42
C VAL A 185 -16.60 -23.82 7.92
N ASP A 186 -17.60 -23.37 7.17
CA ASP A 186 -17.53 -23.31 5.70
C ASP A 186 -16.82 -22.02 5.26
N TYR A 187 -15.61 -22.17 4.70
CA TYR A 187 -14.83 -21.05 4.20
C TYR A 187 -15.53 -20.27 3.08
N LYS A 188 -16.45 -20.90 2.33
CA LYS A 188 -17.21 -20.22 1.26
C LYS A 188 -18.15 -19.15 1.81
N ALA A 189 -18.60 -19.31 3.05
CA ALA A 189 -19.49 -18.37 3.72
C ALA A 189 -18.74 -17.15 4.31
N ILE A 190 -17.41 -17.23 4.44
CA ILE A 190 -16.61 -16.20 5.09
C ILE A 190 -16.70 -14.83 4.39
N PRO A 191 -16.51 -14.73 3.06
CA PRO A 191 -16.62 -13.45 2.37
C PRO A 191 -18.00 -12.76 2.54
N ASP A 192 -19.05 -13.57 2.72
CA ASP A 192 -20.43 -13.09 2.78
C ASP A 192 -21.00 -13.09 4.22
N MET A 193 -20.19 -13.36 5.24
CA MET A 193 -20.67 -13.51 6.62
C MET A 193 -21.32 -12.23 7.17
N PHE A 194 -20.90 -11.06 6.67
CA PHE A 194 -21.48 -9.77 7.05
C PHE A 194 -22.79 -9.43 6.33
N SER A 195 -23.27 -10.29 5.41
CA SER A 195 -24.58 -10.14 4.79
C SER A 195 -25.73 -10.34 5.79
N LYS A 196 -25.47 -11.03 6.91
CA LYS A 196 -26.43 -11.31 7.99
C LYS A 196 -25.83 -10.92 9.34
N ARG A 197 -26.65 -10.29 10.18
CA ARG A 197 -26.26 -9.86 11.53
C ARG A 197 -25.90 -11.08 12.40
N GLY A 198 -24.82 -11.00 13.16
CA GLY A 198 -24.39 -12.00 14.15
C GLY A 198 -23.54 -13.15 13.60
N THR A 199 -23.41 -13.30 12.28
CA THR A 199 -22.64 -14.41 11.68
C THR A 199 -21.14 -14.33 11.99
N PHE A 200 -20.56 -13.11 11.96
CA PHE A 200 -19.13 -12.94 12.26
C PHE A 200 -18.80 -13.25 13.73
N ASP A 201 -19.67 -12.83 14.66
CA ASP A 201 -19.49 -13.15 16.08
C ASP A 201 -19.57 -14.66 16.33
N ALA A 202 -20.51 -15.35 15.68
CA ALA A 202 -20.60 -16.81 15.73
C ALA A 202 -19.36 -17.49 15.13
N PHE A 203 -18.81 -16.95 14.04
CA PHE A 203 -17.57 -17.43 13.44
C PHE A 203 -16.39 -17.30 14.42
N LEU A 204 -16.19 -16.11 15.01
CA LEU A 204 -15.13 -15.90 16.00
C LEU A 204 -15.30 -16.80 17.24
N GLN A 205 -16.54 -17.00 17.69
CA GLN A 205 -16.84 -17.91 18.80
C GLN A 205 -16.46 -19.35 18.45
N THR A 206 -16.79 -19.82 17.24
CA THR A 206 -16.45 -21.17 16.77
C THR A 206 -14.94 -21.37 16.71
N LEU A 207 -14.21 -20.37 16.21
CA LEU A 207 -12.74 -20.37 16.19
C LEU A 207 -12.16 -20.49 17.61
N TYR A 208 -12.66 -19.69 18.54
CA TYR A 208 -12.23 -19.69 19.94
C TYR A 208 -12.49 -21.04 20.63
N GLU A 209 -13.71 -21.59 20.52
CA GLU A 209 -14.10 -22.87 21.13
C GLU A 209 -13.26 -24.05 20.65
N ASN A 210 -12.73 -23.97 19.43
CA ASN A 210 -11.88 -25.00 18.82
C ASN A 210 -10.38 -24.68 18.90
N ASN A 211 -9.96 -23.72 19.74
CA ASN A 211 -8.56 -23.28 19.87
C ASN A 211 -7.88 -22.98 18.52
N THR A 212 -8.65 -22.48 17.55
CA THR A 212 -8.17 -22.18 16.20
C THR A 212 -8.11 -20.66 16.06
N PRO A 213 -6.92 -20.05 16.08
CA PRO A 213 -6.82 -18.59 15.98
C PRO A 213 -7.32 -18.08 14.62
N LEU A 214 -7.88 -16.87 14.62
CA LEU A 214 -8.13 -16.11 13.40
C LEU A 214 -6.79 -15.84 12.71
N LYS A 215 -6.73 -16.09 11.41
CA LYS A 215 -5.57 -15.78 10.57
C LYS A 215 -5.90 -14.71 9.56
N LYS A 216 -4.89 -13.97 9.10
CA LYS A 216 -5.07 -13.02 7.99
C LYS A 216 -5.64 -13.71 6.74
N GLU A 217 -5.18 -14.93 6.46
CA GLU A 217 -5.68 -15.77 5.36
C GLU A 217 -7.20 -15.94 5.39
N ASP A 218 -7.81 -16.03 6.59
CA ASP A 218 -9.27 -16.14 6.72
C ASP A 218 -9.99 -14.88 6.18
N LEU A 219 -9.35 -13.72 6.27
CA LEU A 219 -9.91 -12.44 5.82
C LEU A 219 -9.66 -12.21 4.33
N LEU A 220 -8.73 -12.96 3.74
CA LEU A 220 -8.38 -12.92 2.32
C LEU A 220 -9.12 -13.98 1.50
N PHE A 221 -9.93 -14.84 2.13
CA PHE A 221 -10.88 -15.65 1.38
C PHE A 221 -11.78 -14.76 0.54
N VAL A 222 -11.97 -15.18 -0.70
CA VAL A 222 -12.77 -14.44 -1.67
C VAL A 222 -14.06 -15.16 -2.01
N ASN A 223 -15.10 -14.38 -2.33
CA ASN A 223 -16.33 -14.91 -2.89
C ASN A 223 -16.11 -15.38 -4.34
N LYS A 224 -17.15 -15.93 -4.96
CA LYS A 224 -17.08 -16.40 -6.34
C LYS A 224 -16.63 -15.32 -7.33
N ASP A 225 -16.87 -14.05 -7.04
CA ASP A 225 -16.46 -12.96 -7.92
C ASP A 225 -15.02 -12.47 -7.68
N GLY A 226 -14.32 -13.00 -6.67
CA GLY A 226 -12.96 -12.60 -6.31
C GLY A 226 -12.88 -11.48 -5.27
N ASP A 227 -13.97 -11.20 -4.55
CA ASP A 227 -14.02 -10.13 -3.55
C ASP A 227 -13.84 -10.67 -2.13
N THR A 228 -13.12 -9.92 -1.28
CA THR A 228 -12.96 -10.26 0.14
C THR A 228 -14.18 -9.84 0.96
N MET A 229 -14.22 -10.18 2.25
CA MET A 229 -15.32 -9.77 3.12
C MET A 229 -15.52 -8.25 3.22
N PHE A 230 -14.49 -7.45 2.91
CA PHE A 230 -14.52 -5.98 2.98
C PHE A 230 -15.30 -5.31 1.84
N HIS A 231 -15.78 -6.09 0.87
CA HIS A 231 -16.76 -5.61 -0.12
C HIS A 231 -18.10 -5.23 0.52
N ASN A 232 -18.40 -5.80 1.69
CA ASN A 232 -19.61 -5.49 2.44
C ASN A 232 -19.36 -4.31 3.38
N ALA A 233 -20.18 -3.27 3.26
CA ALA A 233 -20.09 -2.08 4.11
C ALA A 233 -20.18 -2.41 5.63
N ALA A 234 -20.94 -3.44 6.00
CA ALA A 234 -21.10 -3.86 7.39
C ALA A 234 -19.81 -4.46 7.98
N ALA A 235 -18.90 -5.01 7.16
CA ALA A 235 -17.61 -5.54 7.62
C ALA A 235 -16.79 -4.46 8.34
N TRP A 236 -16.88 -3.21 7.87
CA TRP A 236 -16.14 -2.08 8.44
C TRP A 236 -16.57 -1.72 9.87
N GLN A 237 -17.78 -2.11 10.29
CA GLN A 237 -18.23 -1.95 11.69
C GLN A 237 -17.48 -2.90 12.63
N TYR A 238 -16.95 -4.01 12.11
CA TYR A 238 -16.20 -5.01 12.86
C TYR A 238 -14.69 -4.93 12.63
N TYR A 239 -14.21 -3.99 11.83
CA TYR A 239 -12.78 -3.87 11.47
C TYR A 239 -11.90 -3.81 12.72
N ASP A 240 -12.28 -3.01 13.71
CA ASP A 240 -11.54 -2.89 14.97
C ASP A 240 -11.43 -4.24 15.70
N LYS A 241 -12.54 -4.98 15.78
CA LYS A 241 -12.58 -6.31 16.39
C LYS A 241 -11.74 -7.33 15.61
N ILE A 242 -11.76 -7.26 14.28
CA ILE A 242 -10.94 -8.10 13.41
C ILE A 242 -9.46 -7.87 13.71
N VAL A 243 -9.02 -6.60 13.72
CA VAL A 243 -7.61 -6.28 13.94
C VAL A 243 -7.18 -6.64 15.36
N ASP A 244 -8.00 -6.35 16.37
CA ASP A 244 -7.71 -6.74 17.76
C ASP A 244 -7.54 -8.27 17.89
N SER A 245 -8.35 -9.04 17.18
CA SER A 245 -8.26 -10.52 17.16
C SER A 245 -6.98 -11.02 16.48
N LEU A 246 -6.54 -10.36 15.40
CA LEU A 246 -5.26 -10.69 14.76
C LEU A 246 -4.08 -10.34 15.67
N GLN A 247 -4.10 -9.18 16.32
CA GLN A 247 -3.03 -8.74 17.21
C GLN A 247 -2.82 -9.68 18.40
N GLN A 248 -3.89 -10.27 18.95
CA GLN A 248 -3.81 -11.31 19.99
C GLN A 248 -3.00 -12.54 19.57
N THR A 249 -2.85 -12.75 18.26
CA THR A 249 -2.11 -13.88 17.68
C THR A 249 -0.77 -13.46 17.06
N GLY A 250 -0.35 -12.21 17.28
CA GLY A 250 0.88 -11.64 16.72
C GLY A 250 0.80 -11.31 15.22
N GLN A 251 -0.40 -11.22 14.65
CA GLN A 251 -0.63 -10.86 13.25
C GLN A 251 -1.11 -9.39 13.15
N SER A 252 -0.73 -8.67 12.08
CA SER A 252 -1.21 -7.31 11.75
C SER A 252 -1.59 -7.19 10.28
N PHE A 253 -2.50 -6.29 9.90
CA PHE A 253 -2.73 -5.99 8.48
C PHE A 253 -1.55 -5.16 7.95
N GLY A 254 -0.78 -5.72 7.02
CA GLY A 254 0.28 -5.03 6.32
C GLY A 254 -0.16 -4.51 4.95
N ILE A 255 0.79 -3.95 4.22
CA ILE A 255 0.59 -3.45 2.85
C ILE A 255 0.08 -4.56 1.92
N GLU A 256 0.65 -5.76 2.03
CA GLU A 256 0.30 -6.90 1.16
C GLU A 256 -1.19 -7.25 1.26
N GLU A 257 -1.72 -7.35 2.48
CA GLU A 257 -3.14 -7.67 2.67
C GLU A 257 -4.05 -6.50 2.30
N LEU A 258 -3.67 -5.26 2.61
CA LEU A 258 -4.49 -4.07 2.29
C LEU A 258 -4.58 -3.81 0.78
N THR A 259 -3.51 -4.16 0.04
CA THR A 259 -3.43 -4.02 -1.42
C THR A 259 -3.81 -5.28 -2.17
N PHE A 260 -4.09 -6.38 -1.46
CA PHE A 260 -4.53 -7.65 -2.03
C PHE A 260 -5.72 -7.45 -2.98
N LYS A 261 -5.59 -8.03 -4.17
CA LYS A 261 -6.64 -8.06 -5.20
C LYS A 261 -6.71 -9.44 -5.83
N ARG A 262 -7.90 -9.79 -6.29
CA ARG A 262 -8.13 -10.94 -7.17
C ARG A 262 -8.93 -10.50 -8.39
N GLY A 263 -8.42 -10.81 -9.57
CA GLY A 263 -9.04 -10.44 -10.83
C GLY A 263 -9.22 -8.93 -10.97
N ARG A 264 -10.45 -8.51 -11.28
CA ARG A 264 -10.81 -7.09 -11.45
C ARG A 264 -11.40 -6.45 -10.19
N LYS A 265 -11.40 -7.15 -9.04
CA LYS A 265 -12.05 -6.67 -7.83
C LYS A 265 -11.20 -5.64 -7.09
N PRO A 266 -11.83 -4.65 -6.43
CA PRO A 266 -11.09 -3.66 -5.67
C PRO A 266 -10.34 -4.30 -4.50
N SER A 267 -9.21 -3.72 -4.10
CA SER A 267 -8.51 -4.14 -2.89
C SER A 267 -9.26 -3.73 -1.63
N ILE A 268 -8.82 -4.25 -0.47
CA ILE A 268 -9.34 -3.82 0.84
C ILE A 268 -9.19 -2.29 1.01
N LEU A 269 -8.05 -1.73 0.60
CA LEU A 269 -7.80 -0.29 0.64
C LEU A 269 -8.75 0.51 -0.27
N GLU A 270 -9.01 0.02 -1.49
CA GLU A 270 -9.96 0.65 -2.39
C GLU A 270 -11.40 0.56 -1.87
N ARG A 271 -11.77 -0.58 -1.24
CA ARG A 271 -13.05 -0.73 -0.53
C ARG A 271 -13.17 0.24 0.63
N ALA A 272 -12.10 0.43 1.41
CA ALA A 272 -12.06 1.43 2.47
C ALA A 272 -12.36 2.83 1.92
N ALA A 273 -11.73 3.20 0.80
CA ALA A 273 -11.97 4.47 0.15
C ALA A 273 -13.42 4.61 -0.34
N GLN A 274 -13.96 3.59 -1.02
CA GLN A 274 -15.34 3.58 -1.52
C GLN A 274 -16.37 3.74 -0.38
N HIS A 275 -16.11 3.13 0.77
CA HIS A 275 -16.99 3.19 1.94
C HIS A 275 -16.68 4.35 2.91
N LYS A 276 -15.71 5.22 2.59
CA LYS A 276 -15.23 6.32 3.47
C LYS A 276 -14.68 5.84 4.82
N MET A 277 -14.07 4.66 4.83
CA MET A 277 -13.51 3.97 6.00
C MET A 277 -11.97 3.99 6.05
N LEU A 278 -11.31 4.83 5.25
CA LEU A 278 -9.83 4.95 5.28
C LEU A 278 -9.28 5.30 6.66
N HIS A 279 -10.03 6.08 7.47
CA HIS A 279 -9.66 6.38 8.85
C HIS A 279 -9.47 5.12 9.72
N LYS A 280 -10.17 4.01 9.42
CA LYS A 280 -9.98 2.74 10.12
C LYS A 280 -8.71 2.01 9.70
N VAL A 281 -8.36 2.10 8.41
CA VAL A 281 -7.12 1.52 7.88
C VAL A 281 -5.90 2.23 8.46
N PHE A 282 -5.97 3.56 8.58
CA PHE A 282 -4.93 4.40 9.16
C PHE A 282 -5.13 4.68 10.65
N GLU A 283 -5.76 3.76 11.38
CA GLU A 283 -5.88 3.88 12.84
C GLU A 283 -4.49 3.67 13.50
N PRO A 284 -3.98 4.62 14.30
CA PRO A 284 -2.59 4.59 14.79
C PRO A 284 -2.16 3.28 15.48
N ARG A 285 -3.06 2.67 16.26
CA ARG A 285 -2.74 1.46 17.04
C ARG A 285 -2.35 0.24 16.19
N PHE A 286 -2.64 0.27 14.89
CA PHE A 286 -2.33 -0.84 13.97
C PHE A 286 -0.94 -0.74 13.34
N TRP A 287 -0.32 0.44 13.40
CA TRP A 287 0.93 0.74 12.71
C TRP A 287 2.12 0.94 13.65
N ILE A 288 1.96 0.60 14.94
CA ILE A 288 3.03 0.73 15.94
C ILE A 288 4.25 -0.09 15.47
N GLY A 289 5.40 0.58 15.33
CA GLY A 289 6.62 -0.03 14.79
C GLY A 289 6.70 -0.14 13.26
N GLN A 290 5.65 0.26 12.53
CA GLN A 290 5.53 0.15 11.07
C GLN A 290 5.18 1.50 10.41
N VAL A 291 5.65 2.62 10.97
CA VAL A 291 5.37 3.99 10.48
C VAL A 291 5.75 4.15 9.00
N ASP A 292 6.92 3.65 8.59
CA ASP A 292 7.41 3.79 7.22
C ASP A 292 6.51 3.05 6.20
N GLU A 293 6.00 1.87 6.57
CA GLU A 293 5.03 1.13 5.76
C GLU A 293 3.71 1.90 5.63
N MET A 294 3.21 2.47 6.73
CA MET A 294 1.99 3.28 6.74
C MET A 294 2.12 4.51 5.83
N VAL A 295 3.26 5.22 5.92
CA VAL A 295 3.56 6.39 5.08
C VAL A 295 3.71 5.97 3.62
N GLY A 296 4.39 4.85 3.33
CA GLY A 296 4.49 4.31 1.98
C GLY A 296 3.13 3.94 1.38
N LEU A 297 2.24 3.34 2.18
CA LEU A 297 0.86 3.04 1.76
C LEU A 297 0.09 4.32 1.44
N TRP A 298 0.18 5.33 2.32
CA TRP A 298 -0.45 6.63 2.10
C TRP A 298 0.09 7.30 0.84
N ASP A 299 1.41 7.32 0.63
CA ASP A 299 2.05 7.96 -0.51
C ASP A 299 1.50 7.41 -1.85
N ASN A 300 1.19 6.11 -1.90
CA ASN A 300 0.61 5.42 -3.05
C ASN A 300 -0.91 5.62 -3.24
N LEU A 301 -1.61 6.27 -2.31
CA LEU A 301 -3.04 6.56 -2.49
C LEU A 301 -3.29 7.61 -3.59
N PRO A 302 -4.34 7.44 -4.42
CA PRO A 302 -4.77 8.47 -5.35
C PRO A 302 -5.09 9.80 -4.66
N PRO A 303 -4.78 10.96 -5.27
CA PRO A 303 -5.00 12.28 -4.66
C PRO A 303 -6.43 12.51 -4.16
N ALA A 304 -7.44 12.02 -4.90
CA ALA A 304 -8.85 12.14 -4.50
C ALA A 304 -9.16 11.42 -3.18
N GLN A 305 -8.51 10.28 -2.91
CA GLN A 305 -8.70 9.52 -1.68
C GLN A 305 -8.01 10.21 -0.49
N LYS A 306 -6.81 10.77 -0.69
CA LYS A 306 -6.11 11.58 0.33
C LYS A 306 -6.94 12.78 0.80
N VAL A 307 -7.65 13.43 -0.12
CA VAL A 307 -8.52 14.57 0.20
C VAL A 307 -9.71 14.14 1.07
N LEU A 308 -10.32 12.99 0.77
CA LEU A 308 -11.46 12.46 1.54
C LEU A 308 -11.08 12.04 2.97
N SER A 309 -9.83 11.62 3.17
CA SER A 309 -9.29 11.26 4.48
C SER A 309 -8.83 12.45 5.32
N GLY A 310 -8.69 13.63 4.71
CA GLY A 310 -8.05 14.82 5.30
C GLY A 310 -6.52 14.67 5.37
N ARG A 311 -5.75 15.58 4.76
CA ARG A 311 -4.28 15.49 4.78
C ARG A 311 -3.72 15.71 6.18
N ASN A 312 -4.23 16.72 6.88
CA ASN A 312 -3.75 17.07 8.22
C ASN A 312 -4.14 16.02 9.29
N SER A 313 -5.22 15.27 9.07
CA SER A 313 -5.55 14.11 9.90
C SER A 313 -4.53 12.99 9.74
N PHE A 314 -3.96 12.81 8.54
CA PHE A 314 -2.91 11.82 8.35
C PHE A 314 -1.61 12.20 9.07
N ASP A 315 -1.21 13.48 9.05
CA ASP A 315 -0.03 13.94 9.79
C ASP A 315 -0.19 13.71 11.30
N THR A 316 -1.39 13.98 11.83
CA THR A 316 -1.73 13.68 13.23
C THR A 316 -1.66 12.17 13.51
N VAL A 317 -2.15 11.33 12.59
CA VAL A 317 -2.04 9.87 12.70
C VAL A 317 -0.57 9.44 12.75
N VAL A 318 0.29 9.93 11.85
CA VAL A 318 1.73 9.62 11.87
C VAL A 318 2.35 10.00 13.22
N ALA A 319 2.08 11.22 13.70
CA ALA A 319 2.61 11.69 14.98
C ALA A 319 2.15 10.80 16.15
N ASP A 320 0.90 10.35 16.15
CA ASP A 320 0.38 9.44 17.17
C ASP A 320 1.05 8.05 17.09
N VAL A 321 1.28 7.50 15.89
CA VAL A 321 2.00 6.23 15.72
C VAL A 321 3.45 6.34 16.19
N GLU A 322 4.15 7.41 15.82
CA GLU A 322 5.53 7.68 16.28
C GLU A 322 5.58 7.79 17.80
N ASN A 323 4.64 8.51 18.40
CA ASN A 323 4.54 8.62 19.86
C ASN A 323 4.32 7.25 20.51
N MET A 324 3.36 6.45 20.03
CA MET A 324 3.12 5.10 20.56
C MET A 324 4.31 4.16 20.39
N THR A 325 5.05 4.29 19.28
CA THR A 325 6.23 3.48 18.96
C THR A 325 7.43 3.83 19.82
N TYR A 326 7.71 5.12 20.01
CA TYR A 326 8.98 5.58 20.58
C TYR A 326 8.91 6.07 22.03
N ARG A 327 7.72 6.33 22.59
CA ARG A 327 7.58 6.88 23.96
C ARG A 327 8.30 6.06 25.02
N SER A 328 8.33 4.73 24.91
CA SER A 328 8.99 3.85 25.87
C SER A 328 10.52 4.00 25.89
N HIS A 329 11.10 4.58 24.84
CA HIS A 329 12.54 4.82 24.72
C HIS A 329 12.97 6.18 25.25
N VAL A 330 12.02 7.06 25.59
CA VAL A 330 12.30 8.39 26.12
C VAL A 330 12.17 8.39 27.62
N SER A 331 13.28 8.60 28.32
CA SER A 331 13.32 8.76 29.77
C SER A 331 13.35 10.24 30.14
N LEU A 332 12.23 10.76 30.67
CA LEU A 332 12.17 12.09 31.26
C LEU A 332 12.71 12.06 32.71
N ASN A 333 13.97 11.67 32.89
CA ASN A 333 14.62 11.50 34.20
C ASN A 333 15.52 12.70 34.57
N GLU A 334 16.19 12.64 35.72
CA GLU A 334 17.10 13.70 36.17
C GLU A 334 18.32 13.88 35.25
N ASP A 335 18.71 12.89 34.45
CA ASP A 335 19.88 12.93 33.57
C ASP A 335 19.61 13.59 32.21
N MET A 336 18.36 13.94 31.92
CA MET A 336 17.95 14.62 30.69
C MET A 336 18.68 15.96 30.47
N THR A 337 19.04 16.23 29.21
CA THR A 337 19.66 17.47 28.70
C THR A 337 18.98 17.90 27.39
N ALA A 338 19.15 19.15 26.99
CA ALA A 338 18.68 19.64 25.70
C ALA A 338 19.26 18.82 24.54
N SER A 339 20.54 18.45 24.64
CA SER A 339 21.20 17.56 23.67
C SER A 339 20.53 16.19 23.59
N SER A 340 20.17 15.58 24.73
CA SER A 340 19.48 14.29 24.73
C SER A 340 18.09 14.36 24.07
N LEU A 341 17.41 15.50 24.20
CA LEU A 341 16.10 15.73 23.59
C LEU A 341 16.15 15.99 22.09
N THR A 342 17.31 16.41 21.57
CA THR A 342 17.57 16.69 20.15
C THR A 342 18.45 15.62 19.48
N THR A 343 18.74 14.53 20.18
CA THR A 343 19.47 13.39 19.60
C THR A 343 18.45 12.35 19.14
N PRO A 344 18.58 11.79 17.92
CA PRO A 344 17.63 10.81 17.45
C PRO A 344 17.55 9.57 18.33
N ILE A 345 16.32 9.06 18.54
CA ILE A 345 16.04 7.89 19.36
C ILE A 345 16.64 6.65 18.70
N VAL A 346 17.31 5.81 19.48
CA VAL A 346 17.79 4.50 19.03
C VAL A 346 16.71 3.48 19.33
N ALA A 347 16.20 2.82 18.29
CA ALA A 347 15.20 1.77 18.43
C ALA A 347 15.82 0.47 18.98
N ASN A 348 14.98 -0.49 19.37
CA ASN A 348 15.41 -1.78 19.94
C ASN A 348 16.32 -2.60 19.00
N ASP A 349 16.28 -2.35 17.69
CA ASP A 349 17.15 -2.99 16.70
C ASP A 349 18.54 -2.33 16.58
N GLY A 350 18.83 -1.34 17.44
CA GLY A 350 20.08 -0.58 17.46
C GLY A 350 20.20 0.46 16.34
N LYS A 351 19.18 0.62 15.48
CA LYS A 351 19.20 1.64 14.43
C LYS A 351 18.79 2.99 14.99
N GLN A 352 19.49 4.03 14.54
CA GLN A 352 19.06 5.41 14.78
C GLN A 352 17.80 5.68 13.98
N SER A 353 16.70 5.99 14.69
CA SER A 353 15.49 6.49 14.06
C SER A 353 15.69 7.92 13.57
N LYS A 354 14.74 8.44 12.78
CA LYS A 354 14.67 9.87 12.43
C LYS A 354 13.92 10.69 13.49
N VAL A 355 13.47 10.07 14.57
CA VAL A 355 12.60 10.69 15.57
C VAL A 355 13.44 11.26 16.69
N LEU A 356 13.20 12.53 17.03
CA LEU A 356 13.79 13.19 18.19
C LEU A 356 12.85 13.05 19.40
N PRO A 357 13.35 12.91 20.64
CA PRO A 357 12.48 12.92 21.82
C PRO A 357 11.62 14.18 21.94
N ILE A 358 12.16 15.36 21.63
CA ILE A 358 11.39 16.61 21.58
C ILE A 358 10.38 16.67 20.41
N GLY A 359 10.52 15.78 19.43
CA GLY A 359 9.58 15.59 18.33
C GLY A 359 8.43 14.64 18.68
N LEU A 360 8.31 14.17 19.92
CA LEU A 360 7.18 13.36 20.38
C LEU A 360 6.14 14.18 21.13
N ARG A 361 4.87 13.85 20.93
CA ARG A 361 3.74 14.49 21.60
C ARG A 361 3.81 14.36 23.13
N ASP A 362 4.16 13.18 23.66
CA ASP A 362 4.27 12.95 25.10
C ASP A 362 5.28 13.90 25.77
N THR A 363 6.36 14.27 25.06
CA THR A 363 7.35 15.24 25.57
C THR A 363 6.75 16.64 25.71
N TRP A 364 5.87 17.05 24.78
CA TRP A 364 5.19 18.35 24.83
C TRP A 364 4.12 18.40 25.92
N ASP A 365 3.39 17.29 26.10
CA ASP A 365 2.41 17.17 27.18
C ASP A 365 3.10 17.25 28.56
N ASN A 366 4.33 16.76 28.67
CA ASN A 366 5.16 16.82 29.89
C ASN A 366 6.19 17.96 29.90
N MET A 367 6.04 18.96 29.03
CA MET A 367 7.08 19.99 28.83
C MET A 367 7.37 20.84 30.07
N ASP A 368 6.44 20.94 31.02
CA ASP A 368 6.69 21.69 32.26
C ASP A 368 7.74 20.97 33.13
N ILE A 369 7.64 19.65 33.23
CA ILE A 369 8.64 18.78 33.89
C ILE A 369 9.97 18.87 33.13
N VAL A 370 9.91 18.88 31.79
CA VAL A 370 11.11 19.02 30.95
C VAL A 370 11.84 20.32 31.26
N ARG A 371 11.14 21.45 31.30
CA ARG A 371 11.74 22.76 31.58
C ARG A 371 12.30 22.85 32.99
N GLU A 372 11.58 22.37 34.00
CA GLU A 372 12.07 22.33 35.39
C GLU A 372 13.43 21.61 35.49
N LYS A 373 13.53 20.44 34.85
CA LYS A 373 14.76 19.63 34.87
C LYS A 373 15.90 20.29 34.11
N LEU A 374 15.65 20.86 32.93
CA LEU A 374 16.69 21.58 32.18
C LEU A 374 17.20 22.80 32.96
N GLN A 375 16.29 23.57 33.57
CA GLN A 375 16.64 24.73 34.39
C GLN A 375 17.51 24.34 35.60
N SER A 376 17.23 23.21 36.25
CA SER A 376 18.05 22.70 37.36
C SER A 376 19.52 22.48 36.98
N LYS A 377 19.78 22.23 35.68
CA LYS A 377 21.12 22.01 35.12
C LYS A 377 21.72 23.23 34.44
N LYS A 378 21.03 24.39 34.46
CA LYS A 378 21.39 25.57 33.65
C LYS A 378 21.47 25.26 32.16
N ASP A 379 20.65 24.32 31.70
CA ASP A 379 20.43 24.00 30.30
C ASP A 379 19.07 24.56 29.86
N ASP A 380 18.88 24.82 28.57
CA ASP A 380 17.59 25.31 28.05
C ASP A 380 17.38 24.90 26.59
N LEU A 381 16.12 24.80 26.21
CA LEU A 381 15.72 24.65 24.82
C LEU A 381 15.85 26.00 24.11
N LYS A 382 16.34 25.97 22.87
CA LYS A 382 16.53 27.15 22.03
C LYS A 382 15.66 27.06 20.80
N VAL A 383 15.39 28.20 20.17
CA VAL A 383 14.63 28.28 18.91
C VAL A 383 15.28 27.42 17.82
N ALA A 384 16.62 27.35 17.80
CA ALA A 384 17.35 26.47 16.87
C ALA A 384 16.97 24.98 17.01
N HIS A 385 16.68 24.49 18.23
CA HIS A 385 16.23 23.12 18.45
C HIS A 385 14.83 22.89 17.88
N LEU A 386 13.96 23.91 17.96
CA LEU A 386 12.58 23.82 17.48
C LEU A 386 12.49 23.75 15.93
N ARG A 387 13.51 24.24 15.23
CA ARG A 387 13.60 24.18 13.76
C ARG A 387 14.08 22.83 13.22
N GLN A 388 14.58 21.94 14.09
CA GLN A 388 15.00 20.61 13.67
C GLN A 388 13.79 19.79 13.20
N THR A 389 14.02 18.93 12.22
CA THR A 389 13.02 17.99 11.73
C THR A 389 13.07 16.69 12.53
N SER A 390 11.91 16.08 12.72
CA SER A 390 11.72 14.81 13.41
C SER A 390 10.66 13.99 12.69
N GLY A 391 10.87 12.67 12.67
CA GLY A 391 9.88 11.73 12.18
C GLY A 391 9.87 11.48 10.67
N ALA A 392 9.00 10.59 10.24
CA ALA A 392 8.88 10.07 8.88
C ALA A 392 8.34 11.12 7.88
N LEU A 393 7.57 12.09 8.37
CA LEU A 393 7.08 13.23 7.57
C LEU A 393 8.01 14.43 7.58
N GLU A 394 9.16 14.34 8.29
CA GLU A 394 10.10 15.45 8.47
C GLU A 394 9.45 16.70 9.07
N ASN A 395 8.51 16.49 10.01
CA ASN A 395 7.87 17.58 10.74
C ASN A 395 8.91 18.36 11.53
N THR A 396 8.85 19.69 11.50
CA THR A 396 9.65 20.47 12.45
C THR A 396 9.13 20.25 13.86
N VAL A 397 10.00 20.36 14.86
CA VAL A 397 9.60 20.28 16.28
C VAL A 397 8.56 21.37 16.63
N LEU A 398 8.57 22.52 15.94
CA LEU A 398 7.51 23.53 16.01
C LEU A 398 6.14 23.00 15.58
N MET A 399 6.08 22.23 14.49
CA MET A 399 4.84 21.64 13.99
C MET A 399 4.27 20.63 14.99
N VAL A 400 5.12 19.75 15.52
CA VAL A 400 4.71 18.77 16.55
C VAL A 400 4.12 19.49 17.78
N ALA A 401 4.76 20.56 18.24
CA ALA A 401 4.25 21.35 19.36
C ALA A 401 2.87 21.98 19.08
N ALA A 402 2.67 22.48 17.84
CA ALA A 402 1.39 23.02 17.41
C ALA A 402 0.31 21.93 17.28
N GLU A 403 0.66 20.76 16.75
CA GLU A 403 -0.24 19.59 16.64
C GLU A 403 -0.72 19.12 18.01
N ALA A 404 0.19 19.10 18.99
CA ALA A 404 -0.10 18.81 20.40
C ALA A 404 -0.89 19.93 21.10
N GLY A 405 -1.13 21.07 20.44
CA GLY A 405 -1.80 22.23 21.02
C GLY A 405 -0.95 23.01 22.03
N GLN A 406 0.34 22.71 22.14
CA GLN A 406 1.28 23.27 23.12
C GLN A 406 2.07 24.48 22.59
N PHE A 407 1.58 25.17 21.57
CA PHE A 407 2.29 26.30 20.96
C PHE A 407 2.54 27.48 21.93
N ASP A 408 1.82 27.59 23.05
CA ASP A 408 2.16 28.58 24.09
C ASP A 408 3.52 28.30 24.73
N LYS A 409 3.86 27.02 24.93
CA LYS A 409 5.17 26.61 25.48
C LYS A 409 6.31 26.95 24.52
N VAL A 410 6.05 26.88 23.21
CA VAL A 410 6.96 27.38 22.17
C VAL A 410 7.21 28.88 22.33
N LEU A 411 6.15 29.68 22.54
CA LEU A 411 6.30 31.12 22.76
C LEU A 411 7.13 31.42 24.01
N ASP A 412 7.02 30.61 25.05
CA ASP A 412 7.84 30.79 26.24
C ASP A 412 9.32 30.44 26.03
N ILE A 413 9.64 29.55 25.09
CA ILE A 413 11.02 29.29 24.65
C ILE A 413 11.54 30.46 23.81
N VAL A 414 10.72 30.97 22.88
CA VAL A 414 11.07 32.15 22.06
C VAL A 414 11.30 33.40 22.92
N ARG A 415 10.60 33.53 24.06
CA ARG A 415 10.80 34.64 25.01
C ARG A 415 12.09 34.53 25.82
N SER A 416 12.55 33.31 26.13
CA SER A 416 13.78 33.09 26.88
C SER A 416 15.03 33.09 25.99
N ASP A 417 14.86 32.82 24.70
CA ASP A 417 15.94 32.86 23.72
C ASP A 417 16.16 34.27 23.11
N SER A 418 17.35 34.50 22.58
CA SER A 418 17.72 35.70 21.83
C SER A 418 17.30 35.66 20.36
N ASP A 419 17.01 34.47 19.84
CA ASP A 419 16.54 34.25 18.48
C ASP A 419 15.00 34.31 18.40
N THR A 420 14.48 34.57 17.20
CA THR A 420 13.04 34.77 16.96
C THR A 420 12.56 33.92 15.80
N LEU A 421 11.27 33.57 15.78
CA LEU A 421 10.69 32.81 14.67
C LEU A 421 10.68 33.64 13.38
N GLN A 422 10.97 33.00 12.26
CA GLN A 422 11.00 33.58 10.93
C GLN A 422 9.75 33.22 10.14
N VAL A 423 9.39 34.01 9.12
CA VAL A 423 8.23 33.69 8.25
C VAL A 423 8.37 32.28 7.64
N GLN A 424 9.58 31.89 7.28
CA GLN A 424 9.86 30.57 6.72
C GLN A 424 9.58 29.43 7.72
N ASP A 425 9.73 29.67 9.03
CA ASP A 425 9.39 28.67 10.06
C ASP A 425 7.88 28.35 10.05
N PHE A 426 7.04 29.29 9.58
CA PHE A 426 5.59 29.10 9.48
C PHE A 426 5.14 28.55 8.12
N LEU A 427 5.83 28.91 7.03
CA LEU A 427 5.40 28.63 5.67
C LEU A 427 6.07 27.41 5.03
N LYS A 428 7.22 26.96 5.54
CA LYS A 428 7.92 25.80 4.99
C LYS A 428 7.06 24.55 5.18
N PRO A 429 6.69 23.84 4.10
CA PRO A 429 5.93 22.61 4.21
C PRO A 429 6.81 21.43 4.65
N ASN A 430 6.19 20.45 5.31
CA ASN A 430 6.76 19.13 5.55
C ASN A 430 6.71 18.25 4.29
N LYS A 431 7.07 16.97 4.41
CA LYS A 431 7.05 16.01 3.30
C LYS A 431 5.65 15.83 2.67
N ASN A 432 4.58 15.95 3.46
CA ASN A 432 3.19 15.82 3.00
C ASN A 432 2.58 17.14 2.47
N GLY A 433 3.36 18.22 2.43
CA GLY A 433 2.92 19.52 1.93
C GLY A 433 2.16 20.38 2.95
N VAL A 434 2.17 20.01 4.24
CA VAL A 434 1.52 20.75 5.33
C VAL A 434 2.52 21.68 5.99
N SER A 435 2.15 22.95 6.20
CA SER A 435 2.99 23.93 6.89
C SER A 435 2.55 24.12 8.35
N LEU A 436 3.43 24.69 9.19
CA LEU A 436 3.08 25.08 10.57
C LEU A 436 1.87 26.05 10.60
N LEU A 437 1.76 26.95 9.62
CA LEU A 437 0.62 27.84 9.51
C LEU A 437 -0.70 27.06 9.34
N ASP A 438 -0.71 26.02 8.51
CA ASP A 438 -1.89 25.18 8.28
C ASP A 438 -2.31 24.46 9.57
N VAL A 439 -1.35 23.90 10.30
CA VAL A 439 -1.59 23.24 11.60
C VAL A 439 -2.19 24.23 12.60
N LEU A 440 -1.62 25.43 12.72
CA LEU A 440 -2.10 26.45 13.66
C LEU A 440 -3.52 26.93 13.31
N ILE A 441 -3.87 27.02 12.03
CA ILE A 441 -5.23 27.34 11.57
C ILE A 441 -6.21 26.25 12.02
N GLU A 442 -5.89 24.98 11.77
CA GLU A 442 -6.76 23.86 12.08
C GLU A 442 -6.98 23.69 13.58
N LYS A 443 -5.90 23.77 14.38
CA LYS A 443 -5.97 23.65 15.85
C LYS A 443 -6.55 24.90 16.52
N ARG A 444 -7.01 25.90 15.73
CA ARG A 444 -7.54 27.19 16.21
C ARG A 444 -6.55 27.97 17.07
N GLN A 445 -5.27 27.85 16.74
CA GLN A 445 -4.15 28.49 17.41
C GLN A 445 -3.53 29.63 16.59
N LEU A 446 -4.16 30.04 15.47
CA LEU A 446 -3.63 31.06 14.57
C LEU A 446 -3.28 32.37 15.32
N LYS A 447 -4.06 32.76 16.32
CA LYS A 447 -3.77 33.94 17.16
C LYS A 447 -2.39 33.90 17.81
N LYS A 448 -1.87 32.71 18.14
CA LYS A 448 -0.54 32.53 18.74
C LYS A 448 0.58 32.77 17.73
N ALA A 449 0.38 32.44 16.46
CA ALA A 449 1.32 32.77 15.38
C ALA A 449 1.53 34.29 15.26
N PHE A 450 0.52 35.07 15.63
CA PHE A 450 0.50 36.54 15.59
C PHE A 450 0.72 37.18 16.97
N ALA A 451 1.32 36.46 17.92
CA ALA A 451 1.68 37.03 19.21
C ALA A 451 2.66 38.22 19.04
N PRO A 452 2.44 39.37 19.68
CA PRO A 452 3.26 40.57 19.45
C PRO A 452 4.76 40.36 19.72
N GLU A 453 5.07 39.45 20.65
CA GLU A 453 6.45 39.12 21.04
C GLU A 453 7.29 38.53 19.90
N ILE A 454 6.67 37.82 18.94
CA ILE A 454 7.38 37.25 17.78
C ILE A 454 7.80 38.36 16.80
N TRP A 455 6.95 39.38 16.63
CA TRP A 455 7.00 40.31 15.49
C TRP A 455 7.47 41.72 15.84
N ALA A 456 7.77 42.00 17.11
CA ALA A 456 8.27 43.31 17.53
C ALA A 456 9.51 43.70 16.70
N GLY A 457 9.47 44.87 16.06
CA GLY A 457 10.50 45.35 15.13
C GLY A 457 10.46 44.75 13.72
N ARG A 458 9.59 43.77 13.46
CA ARG A 458 9.52 42.97 12.21
C ARG A 458 8.11 42.96 11.61
N LEU A 459 7.39 44.08 11.70
CA LEU A 459 5.99 44.19 11.24
C LEU A 459 5.79 43.79 9.75
N ARG A 460 6.75 44.10 8.88
CA ARG A 460 6.71 43.73 7.45
C ARG A 460 6.61 42.21 7.26
N GLU A 461 7.36 41.45 8.05
CA GLU A 461 7.36 39.99 7.99
C GLU A 461 6.04 39.40 8.48
N MET A 462 5.46 39.98 9.54
CA MET A 462 4.13 39.61 10.02
C MET A 462 3.06 39.83 8.94
N HIS A 463 3.13 40.92 8.17
CA HIS A 463 2.22 41.14 7.03
C HIS A 463 2.39 40.10 5.92
N ILE A 464 3.62 39.66 5.64
CA ILE A 464 3.86 38.58 4.66
C ILE A 464 3.16 37.31 5.14
N LEU A 465 3.30 36.95 6.41
CA LEU A 465 2.62 35.79 6.98
C LEU A 465 1.09 35.93 6.90
N TRP A 466 0.54 37.09 7.27
CA TRP A 466 -0.91 37.36 7.20
C TRP A 466 -1.48 37.24 5.78
N ASN A 467 -0.73 37.64 4.76
CA ASN A 467 -1.16 37.52 3.37
C ASN A 467 -1.28 36.07 2.91
N ASN A 468 -0.64 35.12 3.59
CA ASN A 468 -0.77 33.69 3.35
C ASN A 468 -1.96 33.06 4.12
N VAL A 469 -2.60 33.79 5.02
CA VAL A 469 -3.83 33.33 5.72
C VAL A 469 -5.03 33.51 4.80
N GLN A 470 -5.74 32.42 4.52
CA GLN A 470 -6.95 32.40 3.71
C GLN A 470 -8.08 33.22 4.37
N ASN A 471 -8.91 33.89 3.57
CA ASN A 471 -9.97 34.77 4.07
C ASN A 471 -10.92 34.11 5.07
N ARG A 472 -11.24 32.81 4.87
CA ARG A 472 -12.12 32.05 5.77
C ARG A 472 -11.54 31.86 7.17
N ASP A 473 -10.23 31.87 7.32
CA ASP A 473 -9.51 31.58 8.56
C ASP A 473 -9.08 32.85 9.30
N ARG A 474 -9.11 34.01 8.63
CA ARG A 474 -8.77 35.32 9.22
C ARG A 474 -9.61 35.70 10.42
N GLY A 475 -10.83 35.17 10.55
CA GLY A 475 -11.71 35.41 11.69
C GLY A 475 -11.13 34.96 13.04
N GLN A 476 -10.08 34.11 13.05
CA GLN A 476 -9.41 33.70 14.28
C GLN A 476 -8.54 34.80 14.91
N VAL A 477 -8.21 35.87 14.17
CA VAL A 477 -7.28 36.91 14.62
C VAL A 477 -7.83 38.30 14.31
N ASP A 478 -7.94 39.15 15.35
CA ASP A 478 -8.12 40.59 15.17
C ASP A 478 -6.78 41.22 14.77
N PHE A 479 -6.52 41.21 13.47
CA PHE A 479 -5.22 41.62 12.92
C PHE A 479 -4.91 43.11 13.18
N GLN A 480 -5.92 43.98 13.17
CA GLN A 480 -5.71 45.41 13.45
C GLN A 480 -5.27 45.63 14.89
N LYS A 481 -5.88 44.93 15.85
CA LYS A 481 -5.45 44.95 17.25
C LYS A 481 -4.02 44.43 17.41
N VAL A 482 -3.67 43.33 16.73
CA VAL A 482 -2.30 42.79 16.76
C VAL A 482 -1.28 43.81 16.23
N VAL A 483 -1.55 44.44 15.07
CA VAL A 483 -0.66 45.46 14.49
C VAL A 483 -0.39 46.60 15.48
N SER A 484 -1.44 47.09 16.17
CA SER A 484 -1.31 48.10 17.21
C SER A 484 -0.41 47.62 18.37
N GLN A 485 -0.62 46.39 18.85
CA GLN A 485 0.18 45.80 19.93
C GLN A 485 1.65 45.60 19.54
N VAL A 486 1.93 45.14 18.32
CA VAL A 486 3.31 45.00 17.78
C VAL A 486 4.01 46.36 17.72
N ASN A 487 3.31 47.40 17.25
CA ASN A 487 3.86 48.75 17.20
C ASN A 487 4.20 49.28 18.60
N GLN A 488 3.29 49.12 19.57
CA GLN A 488 3.54 49.51 20.97
C GLN A 488 4.73 48.76 21.57
N MET A 489 4.83 47.45 21.34
CA MET A 489 5.94 46.63 21.83
C MET A 489 7.27 47.00 21.18
N THR A 490 7.28 47.27 19.87
CA THR A 490 8.45 47.73 19.13
C THR A 490 9.00 49.04 19.70
N VAL A 491 8.11 50.01 19.99
CA VAL A 491 8.50 51.28 20.62
C VAL A 491 9.08 51.05 22.02
N ARG A 492 8.43 50.21 22.83
CA ARG A 492 8.94 49.86 24.18
C ARG A 492 10.33 49.21 24.13
N GLN A 493 10.59 48.33 23.17
CA GLN A 493 11.91 47.71 22.99
C GLN A 493 12.98 48.73 22.57
N LYS A 494 12.64 49.68 21.70
CA LYS A 494 13.56 50.77 21.31
C LYS A 494 13.89 51.69 22.48
N LEU A 495 12.91 51.99 23.34
CA LEU A 495 13.12 52.83 24.53
C LEU A 495 13.93 52.13 25.64
N ARG A 496 13.90 50.79 25.72
CA ARG A 496 14.66 50.00 26.68
C ARG A 496 16.13 49.76 26.30
N ARG A 497 16.54 50.00 25.04
CA ARG A 497 17.95 50.00 24.64
C ARG A 497 18.51 51.41 24.90
N PRO A 498 19.31 51.65 25.95
CA PRO A 498 19.94 52.96 26.13
C PRO A 498 20.83 53.23 24.92
N GLY A 499 20.75 54.44 24.38
CA GLY A 499 21.55 54.85 23.22
C GLY A 499 23.01 54.45 23.41
N ARG A 500 23.49 53.58 22.52
CA ARG A 500 24.92 53.36 22.30
C ARG A 500 25.46 54.73 21.89
N LYS A 501 26.08 55.46 22.83
CA LYS A 501 26.70 56.76 22.56
C LYS A 501 27.66 56.59 21.38
N MET A 502 27.45 57.42 20.36
CA MET A 502 28.44 57.67 19.31
C MET A 502 29.72 58.22 19.93
#